data_AF-A0A654AA61-F1
#
_entry.id   AF-A0A654AA61-F1
#
_cell.length_a   1.000
_cell.length_b   1.000
_cell.length_c   1.000
_cell.angle_alpha   90.00
_cell.angle_beta   90.00
_cell.angle_gamma   90.00
#
_symmetry.space_group_name_H-M   'P 1'
#
loop_
_entity.id
_entity.type
_entity.pdbx_description
1 polymer ?
#
loop_
_entity_poly.entity_id
_entity_poly.type
_entity_poly.pdbx_seq_one_letter_code
_entity_poly.pdbx_strand_id
1 'polypeptide(L)'
;MEISEFKTKRGIARLLAACRNTADGLAWAWRSEAAFRQEVVVIAIATVVALSLPVSSFQKLVLIGVLILVLIVEILNSAIEAIVDRISLERHPLSKVAKDMGSAAVALTLLLALATWAVVLYNRYL
;
A
#
# COMPACT_ATOMS: atom_id res chain seq x y z
N MET A 1 9.98 21.92 -25.76
CA MET A 1 9.16 20.69 -25.57
C MET A 1 10.11 19.59 -25.13
N GLU A 2 10.35 19.45 -23.83
CA GLU A 2 11.13 18.33 -23.30
C GLU A 2 10.33 17.05 -23.55
N ILE A 3 10.79 16.25 -24.50
CA ILE A 3 10.25 14.93 -24.75
C ILE A 3 10.70 14.09 -23.55
N SER A 4 9.75 13.74 -22.69
CA SER A 4 9.96 12.81 -21.58
C SER A 4 10.78 11.59 -22.05
N GLU A 5 11.91 11.35 -21.37
CA GLU A 5 12.89 10.31 -21.68
C GLU A 5 12.37 8.87 -21.45
N PHE A 6 11.06 8.66 -21.30
CA PHE A 6 10.44 7.33 -21.31
C PHE A 6 10.45 6.68 -22.72
N LYS A 7 11.55 6.85 -23.46
CA LYS A 7 11.78 6.20 -24.75
C LYS A 7 11.84 4.69 -24.56
N THR A 8 10.88 4.05 -25.21
CA THR A 8 10.49 2.65 -25.24
C THR A 8 11.66 1.66 -25.31
N LYS A 9 12.07 1.10 -24.16
CA LYS A 9 12.77 -0.20 -24.16
C LYS A 9 11.82 -1.25 -24.77
N ARG A 10 12.30 -2.10 -25.69
CA ARG A 10 11.51 -3.17 -26.33
C ARG A 10 11.83 -4.53 -25.70
N GLY A 11 10.85 -5.44 -25.66
CA GLY A 11 11.02 -6.82 -25.20
C GLY A 11 11.40 -6.97 -23.72
N ILE A 12 12.25 -7.96 -23.42
CA ILE A 12 12.70 -8.31 -22.05
C ILE A 12 13.33 -7.11 -21.33
N ALA A 13 14.02 -6.21 -22.05
CA ALA A 13 14.61 -5.00 -21.48
C ALA A 13 13.57 -4.05 -20.87
N ARG A 14 12.31 -4.06 -21.36
CA ARG A 14 11.20 -3.29 -20.76
C ARG A 14 10.72 -3.93 -19.46
N LEU A 15 10.61 -5.26 -19.44
CA LEU A 15 10.21 -6.01 -18.24
C LEU A 15 11.23 -5.83 -17.12
N LEU A 16 12.51 -5.97 -17.43
CA LEU A 16 13.59 -5.73 -16.46
C LEU A 16 13.59 -4.28 -15.94
N ALA A 17 13.34 -3.30 -16.81
CA ALA A 17 13.22 -1.91 -16.40
C ALA A 17 11.98 -1.68 -15.51
N ALA A 18 10.84 -2.31 -15.82
CA ALA A 18 9.65 -2.24 -14.99
C ALA A 18 9.89 -2.88 -13.61
N CYS A 19 10.50 -4.06 -13.55
CA CYS A 19 10.88 -4.71 -12.29
C CYS A 19 11.81 -3.83 -11.44
N ARG A 20 12.78 -3.17 -12.08
CA ARG A 20 13.66 -2.21 -11.39
C ARG A 20 12.86 -1.03 -10.84
N ASN A 21 12.00 -0.42 -11.66
CA ASN A 21 11.17 0.70 -11.21
C ASN A 21 10.25 0.31 -10.04
N THR A 22 9.68 -0.91 -10.07
CA THR A 22 8.91 -1.45 -8.94
C THR A 22 9.76 -1.59 -7.68
N ALA A 23 10.96 -2.17 -7.80
CA ALA A 23 11.87 -2.34 -6.68
C ALA A 23 12.32 -1.00 -6.09
N ASP A 24 12.61 -0.01 -6.94
CA ASP A 24 12.99 1.34 -6.52
C ASP A 24 11.84 2.03 -5.76
N GLY A 25 10.60 1.88 -6.25
CA GLY A 25 9.40 2.42 -5.57
C GLY A 25 9.17 1.81 -4.18
N LEU A 26 9.27 0.48 -4.07
CA LEU A 26 9.14 -0.23 -2.78
C LEU A 26 10.29 0.12 -1.83
N ALA A 27 11.52 0.21 -2.33
CA ALA A 27 12.67 0.60 -1.53
C ALA A 27 12.56 2.04 -1.03
N TRP A 28 11.98 2.94 -1.84
CA TRP A 28 11.70 4.31 -1.42
C TRP A 28 10.64 4.32 -0.30
N ALA A 29 9.48 3.68 -0.48
CA ALA A 29 8.44 3.61 0.54
C ALA A 29 8.97 3.03 1.87
N TRP A 30 9.77 1.96 1.79
CA TRP A 30 10.42 1.37 2.97
C TRP A 30 11.37 2.31 3.70
N ARG A 31 12.12 3.14 2.99
CA ARG A 31 13.12 4.05 3.61
C ARG A 31 12.46 5.32 4.14
N SER A 32 11.55 5.90 3.37
CA SER A 32 10.93 7.19 3.67
C SER A 32 9.89 7.08 4.77
N GLU A 33 9.08 6.01 4.78
CA GLU A 33 7.90 5.95 5.65
C GLU A 33 8.06 4.96 6.80
N ALA A 34 8.05 5.48 8.03
CA ALA A 34 8.03 4.64 9.23
C ALA A 34 6.72 3.87 9.37
N ALA A 35 5.59 4.48 8.96
CA ALA A 35 4.26 3.86 8.96
C ALA A 35 4.25 2.62 8.04
N PHE A 36 4.70 2.75 6.79
CA PHE A 36 4.83 1.64 5.86
C PHE A 36 5.64 0.45 6.43
N ARG A 37 6.76 0.71 7.11
CA ARG A 37 7.54 -0.37 7.76
C ARG A 37 6.74 -1.08 8.85
N GLN A 38 6.01 -0.33 9.68
CA GLN A 38 5.17 -0.91 10.73
C GLN A 38 4.05 -1.75 10.12
N GLU A 39 3.37 -1.24 9.08
CA GLU A 39 2.33 -1.96 8.38
C GLU A 39 2.83 -3.27 7.78
N VAL A 40 3.98 -3.26 7.10
CA VAL A 40 4.56 -4.49 6.53
C VAL A 40 4.83 -5.54 7.61
N VAL A 41 5.34 -5.15 8.78
CA VAL A 41 5.57 -6.09 9.90
C VAL A 41 4.24 -6.65 10.43
N VAL A 42 3.26 -5.79 10.68
CA VAL A 42 1.93 -6.21 11.15
C VAL A 42 1.27 -7.15 10.14
N ILE A 43 1.35 -6.82 8.85
CA ILE A 43 0.77 -7.60 7.76
C ILE A 43 1.48 -8.93 7.60
N ALA A 44 2.80 -8.99 7.74
CA ALA A 44 3.53 -10.25 7.70
C ALA A 44 3.08 -11.18 8.84
N ILE A 45 2.96 -10.67 10.07
CA ILE A 45 2.47 -11.44 11.21
C ILE A 45 1.01 -11.88 10.98
N ALA A 46 0.13 -10.96 10.59
CA ALA A 46 -1.28 -11.25 10.34
C ALA A 46 -1.48 -12.25 9.18
N THR A 47 -0.61 -12.23 8.16
CA THR A 47 -0.62 -13.23 7.08
C THR A 47 -0.29 -14.62 7.59
N VAL A 48 0.75 -14.76 8.43
CA VAL A 48 1.09 -16.05 9.07
C VAL A 48 -0.08 -16.55 9.93
N VAL A 49 -0.71 -15.66 10.69
CA VAL A 49 -1.91 -15.98 11.48
C VAL A 49 -3.04 -16.46 10.56
N ALA A 50 -3.37 -15.73 9.50
CA ALA A 50 -4.44 -16.08 8.56
C ALA A 50 -4.20 -17.46 7.91
N LEU A 51 -2.96 -17.76 7.53
CA LEU A 51 -2.59 -19.06 6.95
C LEU A 51 -2.74 -20.21 7.95
N SER A 52 -2.53 -19.93 9.24
CA SER A 52 -2.62 -20.90 10.34
C SER A 52 -4.05 -21.13 10.84
N LEU A 53 -4.99 -20.22 10.54
CA LEU A 53 -6.38 -20.37 10.96
C LEU A 53 -7.09 -21.56 10.27
N PRO A 54 -7.96 -22.29 10.99
CA PRO A 54 -8.76 -23.39 10.45
C PRO A 54 -10.00 -22.87 9.71
N VAL A 55 -9.80 -21.95 8.76
CA VAL A 55 -10.83 -21.35 7.90
C VAL A 55 -10.64 -21.77 6.44
N SER A 56 -11.67 -21.60 5.61
CA SER A 56 -11.60 -21.97 4.19
C SER A 56 -10.50 -21.21 3.44
N SER A 57 -9.97 -21.79 2.36
CA SER A 57 -8.96 -21.13 1.51
C SER A 57 -9.43 -19.78 0.97
N PHE A 58 -10.74 -19.65 0.69
CA PHE A 58 -11.34 -18.39 0.27
C PHE A 58 -11.28 -17.34 1.39
N GLN A 59 -11.63 -17.71 2.63
CA GLN A 59 -11.51 -16.80 3.78
C GLN A 59 -10.05 -16.39 4.02
N LYS A 60 -9.08 -17.31 3.89
CA LYS A 60 -7.65 -16.96 3.97
C LYS A 60 -7.26 -15.94 2.91
N LEU A 61 -7.69 -16.15 1.66
CA LEU A 61 -7.45 -15.21 0.56
C LEU A 61 -8.04 -13.84 0.87
N VAL A 62 -9.25 -13.77 1.41
CA VAL A 62 -9.90 -12.51 1.78
C VAL A 62 -9.15 -11.81 2.92
N LEU A 63 -8.76 -12.54 3.98
CA LEU A 63 -8.00 -11.99 5.13
C LEU A 63 -6.65 -11.43 4.71
N ILE A 64 -5.94 -12.11 3.81
CA ILE A 64 -4.66 -11.64 3.27
C ILE A 64 -4.88 -10.51 2.26
N GLY A 65 -5.92 -10.61 1.44
CA GLY A 65 -6.25 -9.63 0.42
C GLY A 65 -6.53 -8.24 0.98
N VAL A 66 -7.26 -8.14 2.09
CA VAL A 66 -7.50 -6.84 2.76
C VAL A 66 -6.23 -6.24 3.37
N LEU A 67 -5.28 -7.07 3.81
CA LEU A 67 -3.99 -6.59 4.28
C LEU A 67 -3.13 -6.07 3.12
N ILE A 68 -3.11 -6.77 1.99
CA ILE A 68 -2.41 -6.29 0.79
C ILE A 68 -3.03 -4.97 0.29
N LEU A 69 -4.36 -4.82 0.38
CA LEU A 69 -5.05 -3.58 0.03
C LEU A 69 -4.57 -2.39 0.88
N VAL A 70 -4.30 -2.60 2.17
CA VAL A 70 -3.71 -1.56 3.04
C VAL A 70 -2.37 -1.08 2.46
N LEU A 71 -1.44 -1.99 2.14
CA LEU A 71 -0.14 -1.63 1.55
C LEU A 71 -0.26 -0.93 0.20
N ILE A 72 -1.22 -1.35 -0.64
CA ILE A 72 -1.46 -0.69 -1.93
C ILE A 72 -1.86 0.76 -1.70
N VAL A 73 -2.80 1.01 -0.78
CA VAL A 73 -3.28 2.37 -0.51
C VAL A 73 -2.23 3.20 0.20
N GLU A 74 -1.41 2.62 1.08
CA GLU A 74 -0.28 3.30 1.72
C GLU A 74 0.77 3.74 0.68
N ILE A 75 1.15 2.88 -0.26
CA ILE A 75 2.07 3.26 -1.35
C ILE A 75 1.49 4.39 -2.21
N LEU A 76 0.18 4.37 -2.48
CA LEU A 76 -0.49 5.45 -3.20
C LEU A 76 -0.51 6.75 -2.38
N ASN A 77 -0.74 6.67 -1.07
CA ASN A 77 -0.65 7.82 -0.17
C ASN A 77 0.76 8.43 -0.20
N SER A 78 1.82 7.63 -0.04
CA SER A 78 3.20 8.15 -0.08
C SER A 78 3.57 8.73 -1.45
N ALA A 79 3.02 8.20 -2.55
CA ALA A 79 3.20 8.78 -3.88
C ALA A 79 2.53 10.17 -4.00
N ILE A 80 1.32 10.34 -3.43
CA ILE A 80 0.65 11.65 -3.35
C ILE A 80 1.48 12.62 -2.51
N GLU A 81 1.96 12.19 -1.35
CA GLU A 81 2.81 13.01 -0.47
C GLU A 81 4.08 13.47 -1.18
N ALA A 82 4.78 12.57 -1.88
CA ALA A 82 5.97 12.90 -2.66
C ALA A 82 5.69 13.93 -3.77
N ILE A 83 4.52 13.84 -4.43
CA ILE A 83 4.11 14.81 -5.45
C ILE A 83 3.81 16.18 -4.80
N VAL A 84 3.06 16.18 -3.69
CA VAL A 84 2.69 17.41 -2.97
C VAL A 84 3.93 18.13 -2.44
N ASP A 85 4.87 17.39 -1.85
CA ASP A 85 6.11 17.94 -1.29
C ASP A 85 7.07 18.48 -2.36
N ARG A 86 7.00 17.95 -3.58
CA ARG A 86 7.73 18.50 -4.72
C ARG A 86 7.17 19.85 -5.19
N ILE A 87 5.85 20.04 -5.16
CA ILE A 87 5.19 21.21 -5.77
C ILE A 87 5.23 22.44 -4.86
N SER A 88 5.07 22.28 -3.56
CA SER A 88 5.00 23.43 -2.63
C SER A 88 5.61 23.08 -1.27
N LEU A 89 6.70 23.75 -0.93
CA LEU A 89 7.28 23.74 0.42
C LEU A 89 6.58 24.75 1.35
N GLU A 90 5.83 25.70 0.80
CA GLU A 90 4.93 26.54 1.59
C GLU A 90 3.65 25.77 1.93
N ARG A 91 3.11 25.99 3.14
CA ARG A 91 1.88 25.36 3.62
C ARG A 91 0.67 25.89 2.86
N HIS A 92 0.43 25.36 1.65
CA HIS A 92 -0.76 25.67 0.87
C HIS A 92 -1.96 24.87 1.41
N PRO A 93 -3.15 25.48 1.59
CA PRO A 93 -4.34 24.79 2.10
C PRO A 93 -4.71 23.52 1.31
N LEU A 94 -4.58 23.57 -0.02
CA LEU A 94 -4.86 22.39 -0.87
C LEU A 94 -3.85 21.25 -0.69
N SER A 95 -2.58 21.56 -0.40
CA SER A 95 -1.56 20.54 -0.10
C SER A 95 -1.91 19.77 1.15
N LYS A 96 -2.42 20.47 2.18
CA LYS A 96 -2.93 19.84 3.40
C LYS A 96 -4.11 18.91 3.09
N VAL A 97 -5.11 19.38 2.35
CA VAL A 97 -6.28 18.57 1.98
C VAL A 97 -5.88 17.31 1.22
N ALA A 98 -4.95 17.40 0.27
CA ALA A 98 -4.49 16.25 -0.49
C ALA A 98 -3.86 15.16 0.43
N LYS A 99 -3.02 15.58 1.39
CA LYS A 99 -2.41 14.67 2.37
C LYS A 99 -3.45 14.07 3.32
N ASP A 100 -4.37 14.91 3.82
CA ASP A 100 -5.45 14.47 4.73
C ASP A 100 -6.35 13.42 4.04
N MET A 101 -6.66 13.59 2.74
CA MET A 101 -7.44 12.61 1.98
C MET A 101 -6.69 11.29 1.75
N GLY A 102 -5.38 11.34 1.50
CA GLY A 102 -4.56 10.14 1.35
C GLY A 102 -4.49 9.35 2.66
N SER A 103 -4.24 10.01 3.78
CA SER A 103 -4.27 9.40 5.12
C SER A 103 -5.66 8.83 5.48
N ALA A 104 -6.74 9.53 5.09
CA ALA A 104 -8.10 9.02 5.29
C ALA A 104 -8.37 7.74 4.49
N ALA A 105 -7.83 7.61 3.27
CA ALA A 105 -7.96 6.38 2.49
C ALA A 105 -7.27 5.19 3.17
N VAL A 106 -6.07 5.39 3.73
CA VAL A 106 -5.36 4.37 4.52
C VAL A 106 -6.15 3.99 5.77
N ALA A 107 -6.72 4.96 6.49
CA ALA A 107 -7.56 4.68 7.65
C ALA A 107 -8.81 3.84 7.27
N LEU A 108 -9.43 4.10 6.13
CA LEU A 108 -10.58 3.33 5.65
C LEU A 108 -10.19 1.89 5.28
N THR A 109 -9.01 1.65 4.70
CA THR A 109 -8.56 0.27 4.42
C THR A 109 -8.22 -0.48 5.70
N LEU A 110 -7.65 0.18 6.70
CA LEU A 110 -7.44 -0.40 8.04
C LEU A 110 -8.76 -0.80 8.70
N LEU A 111 -9.78 0.07 8.64
CA LEU A 111 -11.12 -0.24 9.15
C LEU A 111 -11.76 -1.43 8.41
N LEU A 112 -11.61 -1.48 7.09
CA LEU A 112 -12.07 -2.60 6.28
C LEU A 112 -11.35 -3.91 6.66
N ALA A 113 -10.04 -3.86 6.87
CA ALA A 113 -9.25 -5.01 7.31
C ALA A 113 -9.73 -5.51 8.68
N LEU A 114 -9.89 -4.60 9.65
CA LEU A 114 -10.41 -4.93 10.98
C LEU A 114 -11.81 -5.56 10.92
N ALA A 115 -12.73 -4.97 10.18
CA ALA A 115 -14.09 -5.49 10.03
C ALA A 115 -14.11 -6.87 9.37
N THR A 116 -13.30 -7.06 8.32
CA THR A 116 -13.19 -8.35 7.62
C THR A 116 -12.65 -9.45 8.53
N TRP A 117 -11.59 -9.15 9.27
CA TRP A 117 -11.03 -10.07 10.27
C TRP A 117 -12.04 -10.40 11.37
N ALA A 118 -12.72 -9.39 11.92
CA ALA A 118 -13.73 -9.57 12.94
C ALA A 118 -14.87 -10.49 12.47
N VAL A 119 -15.41 -10.29 11.27
CA VAL A 119 -16.48 -11.11 10.71
C VAL A 119 -16.05 -12.56 10.51
N VAL A 120 -14.86 -12.79 9.94
CA VAL A 120 -14.35 -14.15 9.70
C VAL A 120 -14.09 -14.89 11.02
N LEU A 121 -13.51 -14.21 12.01
CA LEU A 121 -13.25 -14.81 13.32
C LEU A 121 -14.54 -15.05 14.10
N TYR A 122 -15.48 -14.10 14.09
CA TYR A 122 -16.80 -14.25 14.70
C TYR A 122 -17.49 -15.50 14.14
N ASN A 123 -17.64 -15.60 12.83
CA ASN A 123 -18.30 -16.75 12.18
C ASN A 123 -17.59 -18.09 12.41
N ARG A 124 -16.31 -18.09 12.81
CA ARG A 124 -15.55 -19.32 13.04
C ARG A 124 -15.63 -19.79 14.49
N TYR A 125 -15.72 -18.87 15.46
CA TYR A 125 -15.52 -19.16 16.88
C TYR A 125 -16.71 -18.82 17.77
N LEU A 126 -17.66 -18.03 17.30
CA LEU A 126 -18.89 -17.64 17.99
C LEU A 126 -20.10 -18.14 17.20
#